data_AF-A0A8B7N1A6-F1
#
_entry.id   AF-A0A8B7N1A6-F1
#
_cell.length_a   1.000
_cell.length_b   1.000
_cell.length_c   1.000
_cell.angle_alpha   90.00
_cell.angle_beta   90.00
_cell.angle_gamma   90.00
#
_symmetry.space_group_name_H-M   'P 1'
#
loop_
_entity.id
_entity.type
_entity.pdbx_description
1 polymer ?
#
loop_
_entity_poly.entity_id
_entity_poly.type
_entity_poly.pdbx_seq_one_letter_code
_entity_poly.pdbx_strand_id
1 'polypeptide(L)'
;MDASSSDALHENNGAKQSYFKGCLRNIRLNGELLDLGENVPSHRSEPGCVYQNCAALRCPANSNCEGSPGDETCECKLGWSGHDCSTKTVPTSFSANSFLQIALLFQLPEQTSSITLRATAWWWR
;
A
#
# COMPACT_ATOMS: atom_id res chain seq x y z
N MET A 1 -15.01 -3.61 22.60
CA MET A 1 -15.85 -2.89 23.58
C MET A 1 -15.74 -1.42 23.25
N ASP A 2 -16.89 -0.77 23.15
CA ASP A 2 -17.17 0.33 22.23
C ASP A 2 -16.45 1.65 22.56
N ALA A 3 -16.06 2.38 21.52
CA ALA A 3 -15.81 3.81 21.61
C ALA A 3 -16.24 4.50 20.31
N SER A 4 -17.50 4.92 20.30
CA SER A 4 -18.00 5.93 19.38
C SER A 4 -17.23 7.24 19.64
N SER A 5 -16.50 7.75 18.64
CA SER A 5 -15.94 9.10 18.71
C SER A 5 -16.98 10.06 18.13
N SER A 6 -17.87 10.55 18.98
CA SER A 6 -18.70 11.71 18.66
C SER A 6 -17.81 12.91 18.34
N ASP A 7 -18.06 13.55 17.21
CA ASP A 7 -17.45 14.80 16.79
C ASP A 7 -17.53 15.86 17.91
N ALA A 8 -16.41 16.14 18.56
CA ALA A 8 -16.24 17.39 19.29
C ALA A 8 -15.66 18.41 18.30
N LEU A 9 -16.55 19.10 17.59
CA LEU A 9 -16.21 20.28 16.81
C LEU A 9 -15.80 21.40 17.79
N HIS A 10 -14.50 21.66 17.91
CA HIS A 10 -14.03 22.90 18.52
C HIS A 10 -14.00 23.97 17.42
N GLU A 11 -15.07 24.76 17.34
CA GLU A 11 -15.18 25.87 16.41
C GLU A 11 -14.29 27.03 16.89
N ASN A 12 -13.13 27.18 16.25
CA ASN A 12 -12.36 28.42 16.30
C ASN A 12 -12.18 28.90 14.86
N ASN A 13 -12.71 30.09 14.61
CA ASN A 13 -12.59 30.93 13.41
C ASN A 13 -11.71 30.38 12.27
N GLY A 14 -12.38 29.85 11.23
CA GLY A 14 -11.92 30.00 9.84
C GLY A 14 -10.88 29.03 9.30
N ALA A 15 -10.45 28.01 10.04
CA ALA A 15 -9.73 26.88 9.46
C ALA A 15 -10.07 25.59 10.21
N LYS A 16 -10.82 24.70 9.56
CA LYS A 16 -11.11 23.35 10.08
C LYS A 16 -9.77 22.60 10.21
N GLN A 17 -9.24 22.50 11.42
CA GLN A 17 -8.00 21.78 11.67
C GLN A 17 -8.30 20.27 11.69
N SER A 18 -8.14 19.61 10.54
CA SER A 18 -8.28 18.16 10.43
C SER A 18 -6.99 17.47 10.85
N TYR A 19 -7.07 16.56 11.82
CA TYR A 19 -5.97 15.65 12.15
C TYR A 19 -5.88 14.52 11.11
N PHE A 20 -4.69 13.97 10.90
CA PHE A 20 -4.50 12.83 10.02
C PHE A 20 -5.23 11.60 10.59
N LYS A 21 -6.03 10.94 9.76
CA LYS A 21 -6.71 9.69 10.09
C LYS A 21 -6.50 8.71 8.94
N GLY A 22 -5.59 7.77 9.14
CA GLY A 22 -5.21 6.81 8.11
C GLY A 22 -4.04 5.97 8.56
N CYS A 23 -3.40 5.30 7.61
CA CYS A 23 -2.27 4.42 7.90
C CYS A 23 -0.95 5.10 7.54
N LEU A 24 0.03 4.93 8.41
CA LEU A 24 1.41 5.35 8.16
C LEU A 24 2.28 4.10 7.99
N ARG A 25 3.21 4.13 7.05
CA ARG A 25 4.21 3.08 6.86
C ARG A 25 5.51 3.68 6.32
N ASN A 26 6.61 2.95 6.48
CA ASN A 26 7.94 3.33 5.97
C ASN A 26 8.42 4.71 6.46
N ILE A 27 8.06 5.11 7.67
CA ILE A 27 8.53 6.37 8.25
C ILE A 27 10.02 6.27 8.55
N ARG A 28 10.79 7.24 8.06
CA ARG A 28 12.22 7.34 8.32
C ARG A 28 12.52 8.64 9.05
N LEU A 29 13.26 8.56 10.14
CA LEU A 29 13.75 9.72 10.88
C LEU A 29 15.27 9.73 10.77
N ASN A 30 15.84 10.81 10.22
CA ASN A 30 17.28 10.93 9.94
C ASN A 30 17.84 9.78 9.07
N GLY A 31 17.02 9.23 8.18
CA GLY A 31 17.40 8.15 7.26
C GLY A 31 17.18 6.73 7.79
N GLU A 32 17.01 6.57 9.09
CA GLU A 32 16.74 5.27 9.74
C GLU A 32 15.25 4.96 9.76
N LEU A 33 14.89 3.70 9.54
CA LEU A 33 13.50 3.24 9.60
C LEU A 33 13.02 3.23 11.05
N LEU A 34 11.92 3.95 11.32
CA LEU A 34 11.30 4.03 12.64
C LEU A 34 10.12 3.06 12.71
N ASP A 35 10.16 2.15 13.69
CA ASP A 35 9.02 1.29 14.02
C ASP A 35 8.05 2.03 14.96
N LEU A 36 6.89 2.40 14.41
CA LEU A 36 5.81 3.08 15.14
C LEU A 36 4.97 2.13 16.00
N GLY A 37 5.11 0.81 15.84
CA GLY A 37 4.26 -0.19 16.50
C GLY A 37 4.70 -0.53 17.93
N GLU A 38 5.99 -0.39 18.24
CA GLU A 38 6.56 -0.85 19.52
C GLU A 38 7.26 0.26 20.31
N ASN A 39 7.91 1.21 19.62
CA ASN A 39 8.89 2.12 20.25
C ASN A 39 8.45 3.59 20.32
N VAL A 40 7.17 3.89 20.05
CA VAL A 40 6.66 5.26 20.02
C VAL A 40 5.41 5.37 20.91
N PRO A 41 5.31 6.39 21.79
CA PRO A 41 4.08 6.68 22.50
C PRO A 41 2.93 6.85 21.52
N SER A 42 1.94 5.97 21.59
CA SER A 42 0.80 5.95 20.69
C SER A 42 -0.50 6.07 21.47
N HIS A 43 -1.48 6.73 20.88
CA HIS A 43 -2.82 6.88 21.45
C HIS A 43 -3.83 6.74 20.32
N ARG A 44 -4.71 5.73 20.43
CA ARG A 44 -5.69 5.37 19.38
C ARG A 44 -5.04 5.01 18.04
N SER A 45 -3.86 4.40 18.09
CA SER A 45 -3.20 3.80 16.93
C SER A 45 -3.06 2.30 17.18
N GLU A 46 -3.12 1.51 16.11
CA GLU A 46 -2.93 0.06 16.16
C GLU A 46 -1.83 -0.34 15.18
N PRO A 47 -1.02 -1.37 15.48
CA PRO A 47 -0.10 -1.94 14.51
C PRO A 47 -0.83 -2.44 13.26
N GLY A 48 -0.20 -2.22 12.10
CA GLY A 48 -0.78 -2.58 10.81
C GLY A 48 -1.82 -1.59 10.31
N CYS A 49 -2.42 -1.89 9.16
CA CYS A 49 -3.43 -1.04 8.52
C CYS A 49 -4.73 -1.84 8.36
N VAL A 50 -5.56 -1.83 9.39
CA VAL A 50 -6.88 -2.50 9.39
C VAL A 50 -7.99 -1.54 8.95
N TYR A 51 -7.70 -0.24 8.97
CA TYR A 51 -8.65 0.82 8.63
C TYR A 51 -8.67 1.04 7.10
N GLN A 52 -9.04 0.00 6.35
CA GLN A 52 -9.37 0.08 4.94
C GLN A 52 -10.87 -0.23 4.83
N ASN A 53 -11.68 0.67 4.28
CA ASN A 53 -13.11 0.41 4.09
C ASN A 53 -13.35 -0.41 2.81
N CYS A 54 -12.69 -1.56 2.72
CA CYS A 54 -12.85 -2.51 1.62
C CYS A 54 -14.24 -3.15 1.60
N ALA A 55 -15.03 -3.00 2.67
CA ALA A 55 -16.42 -3.44 2.70
C ALA A 55 -17.30 -2.69 1.69
N ALA A 56 -16.99 -1.41 1.43
CA ALA A 56 -17.72 -0.61 0.45
C ALA A 56 -17.18 -0.80 -0.99
N LEU A 57 -15.91 -1.16 -1.14
CA LEU A 57 -15.25 -1.33 -2.44
C LEU A 57 -15.39 -2.78 -2.94
N ARG A 58 -16.17 -2.98 -4.01
CA ARG A 58 -16.26 -4.29 -4.66
C ARG A 58 -15.05 -4.52 -5.57
N CYS A 59 -14.02 -5.12 -5.01
CA CYS A 59 -12.84 -5.49 -5.78
C CYS A 59 -13.06 -6.74 -6.65
N PRO A 60 -12.42 -6.83 -7.83
CA PRO A 60 -12.51 -7.99 -8.71
C PRO A 60 -11.98 -9.27 -8.07
N ALA A 61 -12.32 -10.42 -8.66
CA ALA A 61 -11.68 -11.68 -8.28
C ALA A 61 -10.15 -11.58 -8.48
N ASN A 62 -9.37 -12.25 -7.62
CA ASN A 62 -7.91 -12.21 -7.64
C ASN A 62 -7.27 -10.83 -7.39
N SER A 63 -7.93 -9.95 -6.65
CA SER A 63 -7.36 -8.69 -6.19
C SER A 63 -7.34 -8.59 -4.67
N ASN A 64 -6.53 -7.67 -4.15
CA ASN A 64 -6.57 -7.21 -2.77
C ASN A 64 -7.05 -5.76 -2.79
N CYS A 65 -7.84 -5.39 -1.79
CA CYS A 65 -8.11 -3.99 -1.53
C CYS A 65 -6.95 -3.43 -0.69
N GLU A 66 -6.41 -2.29 -1.11
CA GLU A 66 -5.32 -1.58 -0.44
C GLU A 66 -5.60 -0.08 -0.43
N GLY A 67 -5.06 0.64 0.55
CA GLY A 67 -5.16 2.10 0.62
C GLY A 67 -5.40 2.63 2.03
N SER A 68 -5.74 3.90 2.09
CA SER A 68 -6.22 4.57 3.31
C SER A 68 -7.74 4.78 3.21
N PRO A 69 -8.42 5.08 4.32
CA PRO A 69 -9.85 5.37 4.32
C PRO A 69 -10.21 6.50 3.37
N GLY A 70 -11.09 6.24 2.41
CA GLY A 70 -11.51 7.22 1.40
C GLY A 70 -10.65 7.22 0.13
N ASP A 71 -9.50 6.56 0.14
CA ASP A 71 -8.58 6.41 -1.00
C ASP A 71 -8.29 4.91 -1.27
N GLU A 72 -9.25 4.03 -0.98
CA GLU A 72 -9.10 2.60 -1.23
C GLU A 72 -9.08 2.27 -2.74
N THR A 73 -8.20 1.36 -3.12
CA THR A 73 -8.02 0.88 -4.49
C THR A 73 -7.93 -0.64 -4.52
N CYS A 74 -8.21 -1.24 -5.67
CA CYS A 74 -8.05 -2.67 -5.88
C CYS A 74 -6.76 -2.94 -6.65
N GLU A 75 -5.86 -3.70 -6.06
CA GLU A 75 -4.58 -4.13 -6.65
C GLU A 75 -4.65 -5.61 -7.01
N CYS A 76 -4.22 -5.97 -8.22
CA CYS A 76 -4.23 -7.37 -8.65
C CYS A 76 -3.23 -8.19 -7.83
N LYS A 77 -3.64 -9.39 -7.40
CA LYS A 77 -2.73 -10.34 -6.76
C LYS A 77 -1.63 -10.74 -7.75
N LEU A 78 -0.44 -11.00 -7.21
CA LEU A 78 0.71 -11.46 -7.99
C LEU A 78 0.35 -12.68 -8.86
N GLY A 79 0.59 -12.57 -10.17
CA GLY A 79 0.21 -13.59 -11.15
C GLY A 79 -1.05 -13.23 -11.97
N TRP A 80 -1.72 -12.13 -11.65
CA TRP A 80 -2.91 -11.63 -12.34
C TRP A 80 -2.71 -10.20 -12.82
N SER A 81 -3.40 -9.83 -13.90
CA SER A 81 -3.36 -8.52 -14.54
C SER A 81 -4.68 -8.21 -15.26
N GLY A 82 -4.75 -7.03 -15.85
CA GLY A 82 -5.96 -6.48 -16.48
C GLY A 82 -6.75 -5.62 -15.51
N HIS A 83 -7.70 -4.84 -16.04
CA HIS A 83 -8.52 -3.91 -15.25
C HIS A 83 -9.36 -4.60 -14.17
N ASP A 84 -9.73 -5.87 -14.40
CA ASP A 84 -10.55 -6.69 -13.53
C ASP A 84 -9.78 -7.88 -12.93
N CYS A 85 -8.45 -7.89 -13.03
CA CYS A 85 -7.59 -8.97 -12.54
C CYS A 85 -7.98 -10.38 -13.03
N SER A 86 -8.62 -10.47 -14.21
CA SER A 86 -9.08 -11.74 -14.79
C SER A 86 -8.04 -12.46 -15.65
N THR A 87 -6.95 -11.77 -16.01
CA THR A 87 -5.94 -12.31 -16.92
C THR A 87 -4.73 -12.81 -16.14
N LYS A 88 -4.32 -14.06 -16.35
CA LYS A 88 -3.06 -14.56 -15.76
C LYS A 88 -1.87 -13.92 -16.45
N THR A 89 -0.89 -13.47 -15.67
CA THR A 89 0.40 -13.01 -16.20
C THR A 89 1.17 -14.17 -16.81
N VAL A 90 1.91 -13.92 -17.88
CA VAL A 90 2.83 -14.91 -18.47
C VAL A 90 4.19 -14.78 -17.80
N PRO A 91 4.69 -15.81 -17.08
CA PRO A 91 6.02 -15.76 -16.50
C PRO A 91 7.09 -15.88 -17.61
N THR A 92 8.24 -15.24 -17.41
CA THR A 92 9.41 -15.42 -18.26
C THR A 92 10.51 -16.13 -17.49
N SER A 93 11.23 -17.03 -18.15
CA SER A 93 12.34 -17.78 -17.55
C SER A 93 13.68 -17.15 -17.94
N PHE A 94 14.58 -17.04 -16.97
CA PHE A 94 15.94 -16.55 -17.18
C PHE A 94 16.91 -17.73 -17.06
N SER A 95 17.74 -17.93 -18.08
CA SER A 95 18.90 -18.81 -18.00
C SER A 95 20.08 -18.11 -17.31
N ALA A 96 21.15 -18.86 -17.04
CA ALA A 96 22.43 -18.25 -16.67
C ALA A 96 22.81 -17.17 -17.70
N ASN A 97 23.31 -16.03 -17.22
CA ASN A 97 23.76 -14.89 -18.01
C ASN A 97 22.69 -14.24 -18.92
N SER A 98 21.40 -14.38 -18.57
CA SER A 98 20.30 -13.66 -19.25
C SER A 98 19.79 -12.48 -18.41
N PHE A 99 19.28 -11.44 -19.07
CA PHE A 99 18.76 -10.24 -18.41
C PHE A 99 17.58 -9.64 -19.19
N LEU A 100 16.77 -8.85 -18.48
CA LEU A 100 15.71 -8.03 -19.05
C LEU A 100 16.13 -6.57 -18.95
N GLN A 101 16.07 -5.85 -20.06
CA GLN A 101 16.33 -4.42 -20.10
C GLN A 101 15.06 -3.69 -20.53
N ILE A 102 14.62 -2.74 -19.71
CA ILE A 102 13.46 -1.90 -19.98
C ILE A 102 13.97 -0.50 -20.28
N ALA A 103 13.84 -0.07 -21.53
CA ALA A 103 14.14 1.30 -21.94
C ALA A 103 12.87 2.14 -21.77
N LEU A 104 12.92 3.13 -20.88
CA LEU A 104 11.83 4.07 -20.67
C LEU A 104 11.97 5.24 -21.66
N LEU A 105 10.84 5.68 -22.22
CA LEU A 105 10.79 6.85 -23.11
C LEU A 105 10.70 8.17 -22.32
N PHE A 106 10.83 8.12 -21.00
CA PHE A 106 10.70 9.27 -20.11
C PHE A 106 11.61 9.10 -18.89
N GLN A 107 11.94 10.23 -18.26
CA GLN A 107 12.66 10.27 -17.01
C GLN A 107 11.69 10.00 -15.86
N LEU A 108 11.99 9.04 -14.99
CA LEU A 108 11.16 8.73 -13.84
C LEU A 108 11.11 9.93 -12.89
N PRO A 109 9.92 10.31 -12.38
CA PRO A 109 9.81 11.39 -11.42
C PRO A 109 10.58 11.04 -10.13
N GLU A 110 11.24 12.03 -9.52
CA GLU A 110 12.01 11.85 -8.27
C GLU A 110 11.12 11.41 -7.09
N GLN A 111 9.80 11.63 -7.20
CA GLN A 111 8.82 11.48 -6.12
C GLN A 111 8.28 10.06 -5.95
N THR A 112 9.13 9.05 -6.15
CA THR A 112 8.87 7.61 -5.96
C THR A 112 8.29 6.88 -7.17
N SER A 113 8.86 5.70 -7.46
CA SER A 113 8.33 4.71 -8.41
C SER A 113 8.43 3.35 -7.74
N SER A 114 7.37 2.54 -7.78
CA SER A 114 7.35 1.19 -7.22
C SER A 114 7.36 0.14 -8.33
N ILE A 115 8.15 -0.93 -8.15
CA ILE A 115 8.16 -2.10 -9.01
C ILE A 115 8.01 -3.32 -8.12
N THR A 116 7.04 -4.18 -8.42
CA THR A 116 6.81 -5.43 -7.68
C THR A 116 7.00 -6.61 -8.63
N LEU A 117 7.92 -7.52 -8.30
CA LEU A 117 8.22 -8.72 -9.09
C LEU A 117 8.01 -9.98 -8.24
N ARG A 118 7.55 -11.05 -8.88
CA ARG A 118 7.54 -12.40 -8.29
C ARG A 118 8.55 -13.25 -9.03
N ALA A 119 9.55 -13.75 -8.31
CA ALA A 119 10.52 -14.71 -8.83
C ALA A 119 10.35 -16.07 -8.16
N THR A 120 10.53 -17.13 -8.92
CA THR A 120 10.62 -18.50 -8.41
C THR A 120 11.88 -19.13 -8.96
N ALA A 121 12.70 -19.70 -8.07
CA ALA A 121 13.98 -20.27 -8.42
C ALA A 121 13.92 -21.77 -8.13
N TRP A 122 14.19 -22.60 -9.14
CA TRP A 122 14.00 -24.06 -9.05
C TRP A 122 15.13 -24.81 -8.32
N TRP A 123 16.10 -24.08 -7.77
CA TRP A 123 17.33 -24.63 -7.17
C TRP A 123 17.17 -25.22 -5.76
N TRP A 124 15.93 -25.46 -5.30
CA TRP A 124 15.62 -26.03 -3.98
C TRP A 124 14.77 -27.32 -4.08
N ARG A 125 15.17 -28.25 -4.96
CA ARG A 125 14.85 -29.68 -4.87
C ARG A 125 16.08 -30.49 -5.26
#